data_AF-E0J7U4-F1
#
_entry.id   AF-E0J7U4-F1
#
_cell.length_a   1.000
_cell.length_b   1.000
_cell.length_c   1.000
_cell.angle_alpha   90.00
_cell.angle_beta   90.00
_cell.angle_gamma   90.00
#
_symmetry.space_group_name_H-M   'P 1'
#
loop_
_entity.id
_entity.type
_entity.pdbx_description
1 polymer ?
#
loop_
_entity_poly.entity_id
_entity_poly.type
_entity_poly.pdbx_seq_one_letter_code
_entity_poly.pdbx_strand_id
1 'polypeptide(L)'
;MVTVNLHCPRCQSVQVYRHGQNPKRHDRFRGRDCHRVFQLSYCYEPRKPGVKDQIAEMTFNGAGVRDTARTLKIGINTVIRTLKNSRHEE
;
A
#
# COMPACT_ATOMS: atom_id res chain seq x y z
N MET A 1 27.28 -11.75 -0.95
CA MET A 1 25.94 -11.95 -0.34
C MET A 1 25.28 -10.58 -0.26
N VAL A 2 24.17 -10.35 -0.98
CA VAL A 2 23.45 -9.07 -0.96
C VAL A 2 22.35 -9.18 0.07
N THR A 3 22.46 -8.42 1.16
CA THR A 3 21.40 -8.27 2.16
C THR A 3 20.53 -7.09 1.76
N VAL A 4 19.29 -7.36 1.35
CA VAL A 4 18.29 -6.32 1.09
C VAL A 4 17.58 -6.00 2.41
N ASN A 5 17.70 -4.76 2.87
CA ASN A 5 16.97 -4.29 4.05
C ASN A 5 15.49 -4.11 3.69
N LEU A 6 14.63 -4.97 4.26
CA LEU A 6 13.19 -4.88 4.09
C LEU A 6 12.61 -3.94 5.15
N HIS A 7 12.09 -2.81 4.70
CA HIS A 7 11.38 -1.87 5.55
C HIS A 7 9.89 -2.18 5.58
N CYS A 8 9.27 -2.07 6.77
CA CYS A 8 7.83 -2.13 6.88
C CYS A 8 7.21 -0.86 6.24
N PRO A 9 6.29 -0.97 5.25
CA PRO A 9 5.67 0.20 4.62
C PRO A 9 4.81 1.05 5.56
N ARG A 10 4.57 0.60 6.79
CA ARG A 10 3.70 1.28 7.77
C ARG A 10 4.47 2.01 8.86
N CYS A 11 5.54 1.41 9.39
CA CYS A 11 6.33 2.01 10.47
C CYS A 11 7.79 2.26 10.07
N GLN A 12 8.17 1.95 8.83
CA GLN A 12 9.52 2.11 8.27
C GLN A 12 10.65 1.34 8.98
N SER A 13 10.34 0.61 10.05
CA SER A 13 11.30 -0.26 10.74
C SER A 13 11.82 -1.39 9.84
N VAL A 14 13.09 -1.73 10.04
CA VAL A 14 13.80 -2.86 9.39
C VAL A 14 13.52 -4.18 10.12
N GLN A 15 12.93 -4.13 11.32
CA GLN A 15 12.64 -5.31 12.12
C GLN A 15 11.44 -6.09 11.57
N VAL A 16 11.67 -6.82 10.49
CA VAL A 16 10.65 -7.56 9.75
C VAL A 16 11.04 -9.04 9.71
N TYR A 17 10.04 -9.93 9.85
CA TYR A 17 10.23 -11.37 9.71
C TYR A 17 9.17 -12.00 8.80
N ARG A 18 9.48 -13.18 8.25
CA ARG A 18 8.56 -13.92 7.38
C ARG A 18 7.42 -14.51 8.21
N HIS A 19 6.18 -14.22 7.81
CA HIS A 19 4.92 -14.62 8.46
C HIS A 19 4.16 -15.63 7.58
N GLY A 20 4.89 -16.57 6.99
CA GLY A 20 4.36 -17.59 6.10
C GLY A 20 3.89 -17.05 4.75
N GLN A 21 3.07 -17.85 4.05
CA GLN A 21 2.56 -17.54 2.71
C GLN A 21 1.04 -17.40 2.72
N ASN A 22 0.50 -16.71 1.72
CA ASN A 22 -0.94 -16.74 1.43
C ASN A 22 -1.29 -18.01 0.60
N PRO A 23 -2.59 -18.34 0.40
CA PRO A 23 -2.98 -19.49 -0.44
C PRO A 23 -2.48 -19.43 -1.89
N LYS A 24 -2.18 -18.23 -2.40
CA LYS A 24 -1.58 -17.99 -3.73
C LYS A 24 -0.04 -18.07 -3.70
N ARG A 25 0.55 -18.58 -2.62
CA ARG A 25 2.01 -18.74 -2.40
C ARG A 25 2.84 -17.44 -2.40
N HIS A 26 2.23 -16.28 -2.17
CA HIS A 26 3.02 -15.05 -1.93
C HIS A 26 3.43 -14.95 -0.48
N ASP A 27 4.69 -14.55 -0.28
CA ASP A 27 5.26 -14.33 1.03
C ASP A 27 4.59 -13.17 1.75
N ARG A 28 4.28 -13.41 3.02
CA ARG A 28 3.80 -12.41 3.95
C ARG A 28 4.91 -12.09 4.94
N PHE A 29 5.03 -10.82 5.25
CA PHE A 29 6.01 -10.30 6.20
C PHE A 29 5.28 -9.60 7.32
N ARG A 30 5.83 -9.63 8.53
CA ARG A 30 5.27 -8.93 9.70
C ARG A 30 6.35 -8.09 10.35
N GLY A 31 6.04 -6.83 10.61
CA GLY A 31 6.90 -5.96 11.42
C GLY A 31 6.81 -6.36 12.88
N ARG A 32 7.94 -6.37 13.59
CA ARG A 32 7.96 -6.62 15.05
C ARG A 32 7.33 -5.47 15.80
N ASP A 33 7.69 -4.23 15.45
CA ASP A 33 7.27 -3.05 16.22
C ASP A 33 5.79 -2.70 16.02
N CYS A 34 5.29 -2.80 14.79
CA CYS A 34 3.91 -2.42 14.47
C CYS A 34 2.94 -3.60 14.45
N HIS A 35 3.43 -4.84 14.52
CA HIS A 35 2.65 -6.07 14.42
C HIS A 35 1.79 -6.20 13.16
N ARG A 36 1.96 -5.34 12.14
CA ARG A 36 1.21 -5.34 10.89
C ARG A 36 1.84 -6.27 9.88
N VAL A 37 0.97 -6.98 9.14
CA VAL A 37 1.36 -7.89 8.06
C VAL A 37 1.30 -7.15 6.72
N PHE A 38 2.30 -7.36 5.87
CA PHE A 38 2.35 -6.83 4.52
C PHE A 38 2.92 -7.85 3.53
N GLN A 39 2.78 -7.56 2.22
CA GLN A 39 3.38 -8.31 1.13
C GLN A 39 4.29 -7.36 0.35
N LEU A 40 5.38 -7.87 -0.23
CA LEU A 40 6.25 -7.05 -1.10
C LEU A 40 5.59 -6.85 -2.48
N SER A 41 4.99 -7.92 -3.02
CA SER A 41 4.35 -7.92 -4.33
C SER A 41 2.86 -8.19 -4.18
N TYR A 42 2.06 -7.13 -3.98
CA TYR A 42 0.61 -7.25 -3.99
C TYR A 42 0.08 -7.43 -5.42
N CYS A 43 -0.75 -8.45 -5.65
CA CYS A 43 -1.49 -8.59 -6.91
C CYS A 43 -2.68 -7.65 -7.01
N TYR A 44 -3.17 -7.13 -5.88
CA TYR A 44 -4.29 -6.21 -5.85
C TYR A 44 -3.77 -4.77 -5.88
N GLU A 45 -3.97 -4.09 -7.00
CA GLU A 45 -3.38 -2.78 -7.31
C GLU A 45 -3.53 -1.75 -6.19
N PRO A 46 -4.73 -1.52 -5.60
CA PRO A 46 -4.89 -0.50 -4.58
C PRO A 46 -4.18 -0.77 -3.25
N ARG A 47 -3.68 -2.00 -3.04
CA ARG A 47 -2.92 -2.36 -1.83
C ARG A 47 -1.42 -2.28 -2.04
N LYS A 48 -0.94 -2.03 -3.27
CA LYS A 48 0.47 -1.79 -3.51
C LYS A 48 0.93 -0.55 -2.74
N PRO A 49 2.15 -0.55 -2.20
CA PRO A 49 2.72 0.64 -1.56
C PRO A 49 2.77 1.80 -2.57
N GLY A 50 2.50 3.02 -2.10
CA GLY A 50 2.52 4.24 -2.92
C GLY A 50 1.23 4.58 -3.68
N VAL A 51 0.32 3.62 -3.91
CA VAL A 51 -0.92 3.89 -4.68
C VAL A 51 -1.84 4.88 -3.96
N LYS A 52 -1.90 4.84 -2.62
CA LYS A 52 -2.65 5.83 -1.85
C LYS A 52 -2.10 7.25 -2.03
N ASP A 53 -0.78 7.37 -1.97
CA ASP A 53 -0.08 8.64 -2.07
C ASP A 53 -0.25 9.21 -3.49
N GLN A 54 -0.17 8.34 -4.50
CA GLN A 54 -0.46 8.69 -5.89
C GLN A 54 -1.90 9.17 -6.10
N ILE A 55 -2.90 8.54 -5.44
CA ILE A 55 -4.29 9.03 -5.48
C ILE A 55 -4.38 10.45 -4.91
N ALA A 56 -3.75 10.69 -3.75
CA ALA A 56 -3.77 11.99 -3.09
C ALA A 56 -3.08 13.06 -3.96
N GLU A 57 -1.91 12.75 -4.52
CA GLU A 57 -1.14 13.62 -5.40
C GLU A 57 -1.93 13.97 -6.67
N MET A 58 -2.52 12.98 -7.33
CA MET A 58 -3.35 13.21 -8.52
C MET A 58 -4.53 14.12 -8.20
N THR A 59 -5.24 13.88 -7.11
CA THR A 59 -6.37 14.73 -6.69
C THR A 59 -5.92 16.13 -6.29
N PHE A 60 -4.76 16.27 -5.62
CA PHE A 60 -4.16 17.57 -5.29
C PHE A 60 -3.81 18.37 -6.54
N ASN A 61 -3.32 17.70 -7.58
CA ASN A 61 -3.01 18.28 -8.90
C ASN A 61 -4.27 18.51 -9.78
N GLY A 62 -5.47 18.43 -9.21
CA GLY A 62 -6.73 18.73 -9.90
C GLY A 62 -7.34 17.57 -10.69
N ALA A 63 -6.78 16.35 -10.62
CA ALA A 63 -7.38 15.20 -11.28
C ALA A 63 -8.70 14.80 -10.60
N GLY A 64 -9.75 14.58 -11.41
CA GLY A 64 -11.04 14.15 -10.92
C GLY A 64 -11.04 12.68 -10.48
N VAL A 65 -11.92 12.32 -9.54
CA VAL A 65 -12.04 10.95 -8.99
C VAL A 65 -12.16 9.87 -10.06
N ARG A 66 -12.96 10.11 -11.11
CA ARG A 66 -13.14 9.15 -12.21
C ARG A 66 -11.89 9.02 -13.08
N ASP A 67 -11.14 10.10 -13.24
CA ASP A 67 -9.92 10.13 -14.03
C ASP A 67 -8.81 9.35 -13.32
N THR A 68 -8.58 9.63 -12.04
CA THR A 68 -7.68 8.86 -11.17
C THR A 68 -7.99 7.37 -11.19
N ALA A 69 -9.28 7.00 -11.09
CA ALA A 69 -9.71 5.61 -11.13
C ALA A 69 -9.34 4.92 -12.45
N ARG A 70 -9.51 5.60 -13.60
CA ARG A 70 -9.15 5.05 -14.91
C ARG A 70 -7.63 4.93 -15.08
N THR A 71 -6.89 5.98 -14.74
CA THR A 71 -5.43 6.04 -14.87
C THR A 71 -4.75 4.96 -14.03
N LEU A 72 -5.19 4.79 -12.78
CA LEU A 72 -4.64 3.77 -11.87
C LEU A 72 -5.28 2.38 -12.04
N LYS A 73 -6.28 2.25 -12.92
CA LYS A 73 -7.05 1.01 -13.14
C LYS A 73 -7.64 0.43 -11.85
N ILE A 74 -8.17 1.31 -10.99
CA ILE A 74 -8.79 0.97 -9.71
C ILE A 74 -10.27 1.36 -9.68
N GLY A 75 -11.03 0.72 -8.80
CA GLY A 75 -12.44 1.06 -8.61
C GLY A 75 -12.61 2.48 -8.05
N ILE A 76 -13.63 3.20 -8.54
CA ILE A 76 -13.98 4.57 -8.10
C ILE A 76 -14.16 4.65 -6.58
N ASN A 77 -14.83 3.66 -5.99
CA ASN A 77 -15.05 3.60 -4.54
C ASN A 77 -13.74 3.56 -3.76
N THR A 78 -12.68 2.99 -4.32
CA THR A 78 -11.36 2.93 -3.69
C THR A 78 -10.71 4.31 -3.63
N VAL A 79 -10.83 5.09 -4.71
CA VAL A 79 -10.35 6.49 -4.76
C VAL A 79 -11.09 7.32 -3.71
N ILE A 80 -12.43 7.28 -3.72
CA ILE A 80 -13.27 8.03 -2.76
C ILE A 80 -12.93 7.65 -1.32
N ARG A 81 -12.79 6.36 -1.02
CA ARG A 81 -12.46 5.89 0.33
C ARG A 81 -11.07 6.34 0.77
N THR A 82 -10.10 6.34 -0.14
CA THR A 82 -8.74 6.79 0.15
C THR A 82 -8.74 8.27 0.51
N LEU A 83 -9.43 9.11 -0.29
CA LEU A 83 -9.56 10.55 -0.03
C LEU A 83 -10.35 10.88 1.24
N LYS A 84 -11.32 10.05 1.64
CA LYS A 84 -12.02 10.21 2.92
C LYS A 84 -11.13 9.86 4.12
N ASN A 85 -10.29 8.84 3.98
CA ASN A 85 -9.44 8.34 5.06
C ASN A 85 -8.12 9.11 5.21
N SER A 86 -7.66 9.81 4.17
CA SER A 86 -6.41 10.60 4.23
C SER A 86 -6.46 11.70 5.29
N ARG A 87 -7.66 12.20 5.64
CA ARG A 87 -7.88 13.18 6.72
C ARG A 87 -7.68 12.63 8.14
N HIS A 88 -7.54 11.31 8.30
CA HIS A 88 -7.44 10.63 9.59
C HIS A 88 -6.07 9.98 9.83
N GLU A 89 -5.15 10.04 8.85
CA GLU A 89 -3.80 9.48 8.96
C GLU A 89 -2.75 10.56 9.35
N GLU A 90 -3.19 11.77 9.78
CA GLU A 90 -2.37 12.83 10.43
C GLU A 90 -2.27 12.63 11.95
#